data_AF-A0A1I6D0X7-F1
#
_entry.id   AF-A0A1I6D0X7-F1
#
_cell.length_a   1.000
_cell.length_b   1.000
_cell.length_c   1.000
_cell.angle_alpha   90.00
_cell.angle_beta   90.00
_cell.angle_gamma   90.00
#
_symmetry.space_group_name_H-M   'P 1'
#
loop_
_entity.id
_entity.type
_entity.pdbx_description
1 polymer ?
#
loop_
_entity_poly.entity_id
_entity_poly.type
_entity_poly.pdbx_seq_one_letter_code
_entity_poly.pdbx_strand_id
1 'polypeptide(L)' 'MPQLSLYIDDETLSKIETAAKINQISISKWVSERLKESLANSWPENYASLFGSVDDDSFVVEKRNSFFDDSKREEL' A
#
# COMPACT_ATOMS: atom_id res chain seq x y z
N MET A 1 4.48 -24.62 17.48
CA MET A 1 4.73 -23.48 16.57
C MET A 1 6.17 -23.57 16.11
N PRO A 2 6.46 -23.41 14.81
CA PRO A 2 7.84 -23.27 14.36
C PRO A 2 8.43 -21.98 14.93
N GLN A 3 9.71 -22.02 15.34
CA GLN A 3 10.45 -20.87 15.84
C GLN A 3 11.45 -20.42 14.77
N LEU A 4 11.51 -19.12 14.49
CA LEU A 4 12.42 -18.50 13.53
C LEU A 4 13.36 -17.55 14.28
N SER A 5 14.67 -17.75 14.10
CA SER A 5 15.70 -16.81 14.53
C SER A 5 16.19 -16.02 13.32
N LEU A 6 16.11 -14.70 13.37
CA LEU A 6 16.44 -13.81 12.26
C LEU A 6 17.61 -12.88 12.65
N TYR A 7 18.60 -12.76 11.78
CA TYR A 7 19.65 -11.76 11.89
C TYR A 7 19.23 -10.50 11.12
N ILE A 8 19.19 -9.37 11.82
CA ILE A 8 18.90 -8.04 11.27
C ILE A 8 19.85 -7.03 11.91
N ASP A 9 20.06 -5.92 11.24
CA ASP A 9 20.82 -4.79 11.78
C ASP A 9 20.01 -4.03 12.84
N ASP A 10 20.73 -3.24 13.65
CA ASP A 10 20.15 -2.49 14.78
C ASP A 10 19.15 -1.42 14.32
N GLU A 11 19.35 -0.83 13.14
CA GLU A 11 18.44 0.17 12.58
C GLU A 11 17.08 -0.47 12.25
N THR A 12 17.12 -1.64 11.60
CA THR A 12 15.92 -2.42 11.29
C THR A 12 15.22 -2.89 12.57
N LEU A 13 15.96 -3.37 13.57
CA LEU A 13 15.38 -3.77 14.86
C LEU A 13 14.65 -2.60 15.54
N SER A 14 15.26 -1.41 15.58
CA SER A 14 14.67 -0.20 16.17
C SER A 14 13.36 0.21 15.49
N LYS A 15 13.30 0.11 14.15
CA LYS A 15 12.06 0.36 13.38
C LYS A 15 10.97 -0.64 13.73
N ILE A 16 11.32 -1.93 13.86
CA ILE A 16 10.37 -2.98 14.24
C ILE A 16 9.82 -2.75 15.66
N GLU A 17 10.68 -2.43 16.63
CA GLU A 17 10.26 -2.14 18.00
C GLU A 17 9.30 -0.95 18.07
N THR A 18 9.60 0.10 17.32
CA THR A 18 8.76 1.30 17.24
C THR A 18 7.40 0.98 16.64
N ALA A 19 7.37 0.24 15.53
CA ALA A 19 6.13 -0.15 14.87
C ALA A 19 5.28 -1.11 15.73
N ALA A 20 5.91 -2.04 16.45
CA ALA A 20 5.22 -2.93 17.39
C ALA A 20 4.59 -2.14 18.55
N LYS A 21 5.29 -1.13 19.09
CA LYS A 21 4.76 -0.22 20.12
C LYS A 21 3.57 0.60 19.62
N ILE A 22 3.66 1.19 18.42
CA ILE A 22 2.56 1.94 17.80
C ILE A 22 1.32 1.05 17.66
N ASN A 23 1.51 -0.19 17.22
CA ASN A 23 0.43 -1.16 17.03
C ASN A 23 -0.03 -1.85 18.33
N GLN A 24 0.59 -1.56 19.47
CA GLN A 24 0.33 -2.18 20.79
C GLN A 24 0.38 -3.72 20.76
N ILE A 25 1.31 -4.29 20.02
CA ILE A 25 1.52 -5.74 19.92
C ILE A 25 2.97 -6.12 20.19
N SER A 26 3.24 -7.41 20.43
CA SER A 26 4.62 -7.89 20.59
C SER A 26 5.39 -7.82 19.27
N ILE A 27 6.72 -7.69 19.36
CA ILE A 27 7.64 -7.74 18.22
C ILE A 27 7.40 -8.99 17.38
N SER A 28 7.31 -10.15 18.02
CA SER A 28 7.07 -11.43 17.33
C SER A 28 5.75 -11.46 16.56
N LYS A 29 4.68 -10.90 17.14
CA LYS A 29 3.38 -10.80 16.48
C LYS A 29 3.46 -9.86 15.28
N TRP A 30 4.04 -8.68 15.46
CA TRP A 30 4.21 -7.68 14.40
C TRP A 30 5.00 -8.24 13.21
N VAL A 31 6.14 -8.90 13.47
CA VAL A 31 6.95 -9.54 12.42
C VAL A 31 6.17 -10.65 11.73
N SER A 32 5.42 -11.48 12.47
CA SER A 32 4.62 -12.54 11.87
C SER A 32 3.49 -12.03 10.98
N GLU A 33 2.86 -10.90 11.34
CA GLU A 33 1.81 -10.27 10.54
C GLU A 33 2.41 -9.67 9.26
N ARG A 34 3.56 -8.99 9.36
CA ARG A 34 4.25 -8.43 8.19
C ARG A 34 4.73 -9.50 7.21
N LEU A 35 5.21 -10.63 7.72
CA LEU A 35 5.56 -11.78 6.86
C LEU A 35 4.33 -12.34 6.15
N LYS A 36 3.19 -12.46 6.83
CA LYS A 36 1.93 -12.92 6.22
C LYS A 36 1.44 -11.96 5.15
N GLU A 37 1.48 -10.65 5.41
CA GLU A 37 1.12 -9.61 4.44
C GLU A 37 2.02 -9.65 3.20
N SER A 38 3.34 -9.78 3.39
CA SER A 38 4.32 -9.85 2.29
C SER A 38 4.11 -11.09 1.40
N LEU A 39 3.66 -12.20 2.00
CA LEU A 39 3.35 -13.45 1.30
C LEU A 39 1.91 -13.49 0.74
N ALA A 40 1.08 -12.49 1.03
CA ALA A 40 -0.29 -12.46 0.54
C ALA A 40 -0.29 -12.12 -0.96
N ASN A 41 -0.65 -13.10 -1.79
CA ASN A 41 -0.85 -12.91 -3.24
C ASN A 41 -2.26 -12.40 -3.59
N SER A 42 -2.95 -11.77 -2.65
CA SER A 42 -4.33 -11.31 -2.82
C SER A 42 -4.43 -9.83 -2.51
N TRP A 43 -5.29 -9.14 -3.27
CA TRP A 43 -5.67 -7.77 -2.96
C TRP A 43 -6.26 -7.67 -1.54
N PRO A 44 -6.11 -6.52 -0.86
CA PRO A 44 -6.74 -6.28 0.43
C PRO A 44 -8.25 -6.52 0.38
N GLU A 45 -8.81 -6.91 1.52
CA GLU A 45 -10.26 -7.01 1.67
C GLU A 45 -10.90 -5.68 1.27
N ASN A 46 -12.01 -5.74 0.52
CA ASN A 46 -12.72 -4.57 -0.02
C ASN A 46 -11.95 -3.73 -1.07
N TYR A 47 -10.82 -4.19 -1.61
CA TYR A 47 -10.16 -3.47 -2.71
C TYR A 47 -11.09 -3.19 -3.90
N ALA A 48 -11.92 -4.17 -4.27
CA ALA A 48 -12.89 -4.02 -5.36
C ALA A 48 -13.99 -2.99 -5.05
N SER A 49 -14.32 -2.75 -3.78
CA SER A 49 -15.35 -1.77 -3.41
C SER A 49 -14.84 -0.33 -3.44
N LEU A 50 -13.52 -0.11 -3.59
CA LEU A 50 -12.97 1.23 -3.76
C LEU A 50 -13.37 1.85 -5.11
N PHE A 51 -13.57 1.00 -6.13
CA PHE A 51 -13.99 1.46 -7.44
C PHE A 51 -15.36 2.15 -7.36
N GLY A 52 -15.39 3.46 -7.59
CA GLY A 52 -16.61 4.26 -7.50
C GLY A 52 -17.07 4.58 -6.08
N SER A 53 -16.24 4.37 -5.06
CA SER A 53 -16.56 4.73 -3.66
C SER A 53 -16.43 6.23 -3.33
N VAL A 54 -15.88 7.02 -4.26
CA VAL A 54 -15.73 8.47 -4.09
C VAL A 54 -17.01 9.15 -4.55
N ASP A 55 -17.86 9.50 -3.58
CA ASP A 55 -19.02 10.37 -3.78
C ASP A 55 -18.58 11.83 -3.55
N ASP A 56 -17.94 12.42 -4.56
CA ASP A 56 -17.56 13.82 -4.55
C ASP A 56 -18.13 14.51 -5.79
N ASP A 57 -19.10 15.40 -5.58
CA ASP A 57 -19.79 16.14 -6.63
C ASP A 57 -18.86 17.05 -7.45
N SER A 58 -17.66 17.34 -6.96
CA SER A 58 -16.64 18.08 -7.71
C SER A 58 -15.93 17.23 -8.77
N PHE A 59 -16.01 15.89 -8.68
CA PHE A 59 -15.45 14.96 -9.66
C PHE A 59 -16.35 14.84 -10.89
N VAL A 60 -16.61 15.97 -11.53
CA VAL A 60 -17.28 16.02 -12.81
C VAL A 60 -16.22 15.88 -13.91
N VAL A 61 -16.44 14.96 -14.84
CA VAL A 61 -15.61 14.88 -16.05
C VAL A 61 -15.73 16.23 -16.78
N GLU A 62 -14.62 16.97 -16.84
CA GLU A 62 -14.56 18.17 -17.67
C GLU A 62 -14.89 17.81 -19.12
N LYS A 63 -15.57 18.72 -19.83
CA LYS A 63 -15.80 18.53 -21.26
C LYS A 63 -14.44 18.32 -21.93
N ARG A 64 -14.29 17.19 -22.63
CA ARG A 64 -13.12 16.98 -23.50
C ARG A 64 -13.01 18.17 -24.44
N ASN A 65 -11.90 18.90 -24.30
CA ASN A 65 -11.48 19.87 -25.29
C ASN A 65 -11.17 19.15 -26.60
N SER A 66 -11.03 19.93 -27.66
CA SER A 66 -10.73 19.37 -28.96
C SER A 66 -9.34 18.75 -28.96
N PHE A 67 -9.17 17.60 -29.60
CA PHE A 67 -7.84 17.03 -29.86
C PHE A 67 -6.94 17.96 -30.69
N PHE A 68 -7.49 19.03 -31.28
CA PHE A 68 -6.71 20.09 -31.93
C PHE A 68 -5.88 20.94 -30.94
N ASP A 69 -6.24 20.96 -29.66
CA ASP A 69 -5.51 21.70 -28.62
C ASP A 69 -4.32 20.90 -28.07
N ASP A 70 -4.24 19.61 -28.39
CA ASP A 70 -3.13 18.76 -27.98
C ASP A 70 -1.86 19.08 -28.76
N SER A 71 -0.71 18.94 -28.09
CA SER A 71 0.58 19.02 -28.74
C SER A 71 0.74 17.86 -29.72
N LYS A 72 1.35 18.15 -30.89
CA LYS A 72 1.65 17.11 -31.88
C LYS A 72 2.59 16.08 -31.25
N ARG A 73 2.27 14.80 -31.45
CA ARG A 73 3.17 13.70 -31.11
C ARG A 73 4.51 13.91 -31.83
N GLU A 74 5.61 13.65 -31.13
CA GLU A 74 6.94 13.72 -31.72
C GLU A 74 7.11 12.67 -32.84
N GLU A 75 7.83 13.05 -33.89
CA GLU A 75 8.19 12.15 -34.98
C GLU A 75 9.24 11.13 -34.48
N LEU A 76 9.15 9.89 -34.97
CA LEU A 76 10.05 8.79 -34.62
C LEU A 76 11.46 8.95 -35.21
#